data_AF-A0A3R7PDW6-F1
#
_entry.id   AF-A0A3R7PDW6-F1
#
_cell.length_a   1.000
_cell.length_b   1.000
_cell.length_c   1.000
_cell.angle_alpha   90.00
_cell.angle_beta   90.00
_cell.angle_gamma   90.00
#
_symmetry.space_group_name_H-M   'P 1'
#
loop_
_entity.id
_entity.type
_entity.pdbx_description
1 polymer ?
#
loop_
_entity_poly.entity_id
_entity_poly.type
_entity_poly.pdbx_seq_one_letter_code
_entity_poly.pdbx_strand_id
1 'polypeptide(L)'
;MSLKSFLQLPLERMRRRSRFAGVMGANQMTFDLGHSPNTPPADASGIDALIRDIEATFDLVLVAERMDESLVLLGRALCWPTQDLVALVKNQRMQGGEELGEEEIRKLEQLNHLDVHLYRHFARKFELLTRAYGKTRLQEEVEALRAARSQWVDYCVEDVVAGRSRKTSFKEYSGNVWGFRLAHPENRTCESLAWTTRRFFEYFRVFQDGLRSDEAE
;
A
#
# COMPACT_ATOMS: atom_id res chain seq x y z
N MET A 1 15.18 3.66 -19.33
CA MET A 1 15.76 2.30 -19.33
C MET A 1 14.61 1.35 -19.07
N SER A 2 14.42 0.32 -19.90
CA SER A 2 13.39 -0.72 -19.68
C SER A 2 13.81 -1.70 -18.57
N LEU A 3 12.86 -2.46 -18.02
CA LEU A 3 13.17 -3.48 -17.00
C LEU A 3 14.15 -4.52 -17.54
N LYS A 4 13.91 -5.04 -18.76
CA LYS A 4 14.83 -5.98 -19.42
C LYS A 4 16.26 -5.44 -19.51
N SER A 5 16.43 -4.21 -20.01
CA SER A 5 17.77 -3.60 -20.10
C SER A 5 18.42 -3.34 -18.74
N PHE A 6 17.62 -3.11 -17.69
CA PHE A 6 18.11 -2.97 -16.33
C PHE A 6 18.60 -4.30 -15.75
N LEU A 7 17.86 -5.39 -16.00
CA LEU A 7 18.19 -6.73 -15.53
C LEU A 7 19.47 -7.29 -16.18
N GLN A 8 19.86 -6.78 -17.35
CA GLN A 8 21.15 -7.14 -17.98
C GLN A 8 22.38 -6.52 -17.29
N LEU A 9 22.21 -5.55 -16.38
CA LEU A 9 23.33 -4.94 -15.68
C LEU A 9 23.93 -5.90 -14.64
N PRO A 10 25.26 -5.87 -14.39
CA PRO A 10 25.84 -6.58 -13.24
C PRO A 10 25.21 -6.11 -11.91
N LEU A 11 25.00 -7.03 -10.96
CA LEU A 11 24.35 -6.71 -9.68
C LEU A 11 25.06 -5.57 -8.93
N GLU A 12 26.39 -5.57 -8.92
CA GLU A 12 27.20 -4.51 -8.31
C GLU A 12 26.93 -3.13 -8.94
N ARG A 13 26.70 -3.09 -10.26
CA ARG A 13 26.32 -1.85 -10.94
C ARG A 13 24.90 -1.43 -10.59
N MET A 14 23.98 -2.37 -10.38
CA MET A 14 22.61 -2.08 -9.95
C MET A 14 22.59 -1.50 -8.53
N ARG A 15 23.36 -2.09 -7.61
CA ARG A 15 23.49 -1.65 -6.20
C ARG A 15 24.09 -0.24 -6.08
N ARG A 16 25.05 0.11 -6.93
CA ARG A 16 25.70 1.43 -6.94
C ARG A 16 24.83 2.54 -7.54
N ARG A 17 23.66 2.23 -8.10
CA ARG A 17 22.78 3.28 -8.63
C ARG A 17 22.20 4.09 -7.49
N SER A 18 22.30 5.41 -7.61
CA SER A 18 21.64 6.36 -6.72
C SER A 18 20.13 6.16 -6.75
N ARG A 19 19.49 6.34 -5.60
CA ARG A 19 18.03 6.42 -5.51
C ARG A 19 17.52 7.58 -6.37
N PHE A 20 16.44 7.35 -7.09
CA PHE A 20 15.78 8.40 -7.86
C PHE A 20 15.21 9.46 -6.92
N ALA A 21 15.57 10.73 -7.17
CA ALA A 21 15.29 11.87 -6.30
C ALA A 21 15.71 11.67 -4.83
N GLY A 22 16.68 10.78 -4.56
CA GLY A 22 17.12 10.43 -3.21
C GLY A 22 16.15 9.53 -2.42
N VAL A 23 14.98 9.20 -2.97
CA VAL A 23 13.90 8.53 -2.22
C VAL A 23 13.54 7.15 -2.78
N MET A 24 13.47 7.00 -4.10
CA MET A 24 13.01 5.76 -4.74
C MET A 24 14.18 4.87 -5.16
N GLY A 25 14.23 3.61 -4.71
CA GLY A 25 15.31 2.70 -5.06
C GLY A 25 15.14 1.27 -4.53
N ALA A 26 16.23 0.49 -4.57
CA ALA A 26 16.27 -0.86 -4.01
C ALA A 26 16.02 -0.84 -2.49
N ASN A 27 15.43 -1.90 -1.95
CA ASN A 27 14.99 -1.98 -0.56
C ASN A 27 14.07 -0.80 -0.18
N GLN A 28 13.03 -0.57 -0.99
CA GLN A 28 12.13 0.56 -0.81
C GLN A 28 11.31 0.43 0.47
N MET A 29 10.80 -0.76 0.80
CA MET A 29 10.00 -0.94 2.01
C MET A 29 10.84 -0.66 3.26
N THR A 30 12.07 -1.18 3.30
CA THR A 30 13.01 -0.94 4.38
C THR A 30 13.32 0.56 4.53
N PHE A 31 13.47 1.28 3.41
CA PHE A 31 13.68 2.73 3.40
C PHE A 31 12.44 3.50 3.92
N ASP A 32 11.24 3.13 3.45
CA ASP A 32 9.99 3.77 3.84
C ASP A 32 9.68 3.59 5.33
N LEU A 33 10.22 2.53 5.95
CA LEU A 33 10.16 2.27 7.40
C LEU A 33 11.28 2.96 8.20
N GLY A 34 12.03 3.87 7.57
CA GLY A 34 12.96 4.77 8.25
C GLY A 34 14.42 4.30 8.30
N HIS A 35 14.77 3.16 7.72
CA HIS A 35 16.16 2.70 7.69
C HIS A 35 16.96 3.32 6.54
N SER A 36 18.17 3.78 6.87
CA SER A 36 19.03 4.46 5.91
C SER A 36 19.62 3.48 4.87
N PRO A 37 19.54 3.81 3.57
CA PRO A 37 20.14 3.00 2.52
C PRO A 37 21.66 3.16 2.47
N ASN A 38 22.22 4.16 3.15
CA ASN A 38 23.65 4.45 3.19
C ASN A 38 24.39 3.60 4.22
N THR A 39 23.67 3.05 5.20
CA THR A 39 24.22 2.20 6.26
C THR A 39 23.41 0.90 6.34
N PRO A 40 23.38 0.09 5.27
CA PRO A 40 22.65 -1.16 5.29
C PRO A 40 23.31 -2.15 6.27
N PRO A 41 22.53 -3.06 6.88
CA PRO A 41 23.08 -4.16 7.68
C PRO A 41 24.18 -4.92 6.93
N ALA A 42 25.30 -5.20 7.62
CA ALA A 42 26.44 -5.89 7.03
C ALA A 42 26.29 -7.43 7.03
N ASP A 43 25.44 -7.98 7.89
CA ASP A 43 25.26 -9.40 8.10
C ASP A 43 23.82 -9.78 8.51
N ALA A 44 23.58 -11.08 8.70
CA ALA A 44 22.28 -11.60 9.10
C ALA A 44 21.81 -11.08 10.46
N SER A 45 22.72 -10.88 11.43
CA SER A 45 22.37 -10.36 12.76
C SER A 45 21.86 -8.93 12.67
N GLY A 46 22.46 -8.11 11.81
CA GLY A 46 21.99 -6.75 11.54
C GLY A 46 20.62 -6.73 10.86
N ILE A 47 20.35 -7.66 9.92
CA ILE A 47 19.03 -7.80 9.30
C ILE A 47 17.98 -8.19 10.34
N ASP A 48 18.30 -9.15 11.23
CA ASP A 48 17.39 -9.56 12.29
C ASP A 48 17.13 -8.44 13.30
N ALA A 49 18.14 -7.62 13.60
CA ALA A 49 17.99 -6.45 14.46
C ALA A 49 17.06 -5.40 13.83
N LEU A 50 17.22 -5.14 12.54
CA LEU A 50 16.35 -4.26 11.75
C LEU A 50 14.90 -4.74 11.80
N ILE A 51 14.67 -6.04 11.59
CA ILE A 51 13.31 -6.61 11.60
C ILE A 51 12.69 -6.50 13.00
N ARG A 52 13.46 -6.76 14.07
CA ARG A 52 12.99 -6.61 15.46
C ARG A 52 12.64 -5.16 15.80
N ASP A 53 13.38 -4.19 15.27
CA ASP A 53 13.11 -2.77 15.48
C ASP A 53 11.75 -2.37 14.88
N ILE A 54 11.49 -2.80 13.64
CA ILE A 54 10.19 -2.61 12.97
C ILE A 54 9.09 -3.34 13.75
N GLU A 55 9.33 -4.58 14.18
CA GLU A 55 8.38 -5.38 14.96
C GLU A 55 8.03 -4.73 16.31
N ALA A 56 8.98 -4.06 16.94
CA ALA A 56 8.76 -3.32 18.19
C ALA A 56 8.03 -1.98 17.97
N THR A 57 8.08 -1.44 16.75
CA THR A 57 7.49 -0.14 16.40
C THR A 57 6.03 -0.25 15.99
N PHE A 58 5.65 -1.31 15.28
CA PHE A 58 4.32 -1.47 14.71
C PHE A 58 3.54 -2.62 15.36
N ASP A 59 2.40 -2.30 15.97
CA ASP A 59 1.47 -3.32 16.53
C ASP A 59 0.91 -4.26 15.45
N LEU A 60 0.75 -3.74 14.22
CA LEU A 60 0.20 -4.47 13.09
C LEU A 60 0.88 -4.03 11.78
N VAL A 61 1.34 -5.01 11.01
CA VAL A 61 1.84 -4.83 9.64
C VAL A 61 0.90 -5.54 8.68
N LEU A 62 0.40 -4.80 7.69
CA LEU A 62 -0.55 -5.28 6.69
C LEU A 62 0.16 -5.91 5.48
N VAL A 63 -0.52 -6.81 4.77
CA VAL A 63 0.00 -7.49 3.58
C VAL A 63 -0.84 -7.09 2.37
N ALA A 64 -0.22 -6.46 1.38
CA ALA A 64 -0.94 -5.87 0.25
C ALA A 64 -1.67 -6.92 -0.62
N GLU A 65 -1.09 -8.12 -0.75
CA GLU A 65 -1.66 -9.26 -1.45
C GLU A 65 -2.90 -9.85 -0.75
N ARG A 66 -3.09 -9.51 0.53
CA ARG A 66 -4.21 -9.92 1.40
C ARG A 66 -4.88 -8.70 2.01
N MET A 67 -5.14 -7.67 1.18
CA MET A 67 -5.60 -6.37 1.66
C MET A 67 -6.94 -6.44 2.39
N ASP A 68 -7.88 -7.27 1.93
CA ASP A 68 -9.18 -7.39 2.61
C ASP A 68 -9.03 -8.01 4.01
N GLU A 69 -8.25 -9.09 4.15
CA GLU A 69 -7.92 -9.64 5.46
C GLU A 69 -7.17 -8.65 6.34
N SER A 70 -6.25 -7.90 5.73
CA SER A 70 -5.48 -6.86 6.41
C SER A 70 -6.39 -5.76 6.96
N LEU A 71 -7.37 -5.30 6.18
CA LEU A 71 -8.33 -4.28 6.63
C LEU A 71 -9.24 -4.81 7.73
N VAL A 72 -9.70 -6.06 7.66
CA VAL A 72 -10.49 -6.68 8.73
C VAL A 72 -9.69 -6.74 10.04
N LEU A 73 -8.45 -7.21 9.99
CA LEU A 73 -7.57 -7.26 11.16
C LEU A 73 -7.24 -5.87 11.71
N LEU A 74 -7.04 -4.88 10.82
CA LEU A 74 -6.87 -3.49 11.20
C LEU A 74 -8.12 -2.94 11.92
N GLY A 75 -9.31 -3.16 11.36
CA GLY A 75 -10.55 -2.72 11.99
C GLY A 75 -10.75 -3.34 13.35
N ARG A 76 -10.40 -4.63 13.50
CA ARG A 76 -10.42 -5.29 14.82
C ARG A 76 -9.48 -4.63 15.84
N ALA A 77 -8.27 -4.26 15.41
CA ALA A 77 -7.27 -3.62 16.26
C ALA A 77 -7.69 -2.20 16.68
N LEU A 78 -8.35 -1.46 15.79
CA LEU A 78 -8.81 -0.10 16.02
C LEU A 78 -10.24 0.00 16.58
N CYS A 79 -10.92 -1.15 16.78
CA CYS A 79 -12.35 -1.22 17.11
C CYS A 79 -13.24 -0.51 16.09
N TRP A 80 -12.87 -0.53 14.81
CA TRP A 80 -13.64 0.06 13.72
C TRP A 80 -14.67 -0.92 13.17
N PRO A 81 -15.87 -0.44 12.86
CA PRO A 81 -16.89 -1.24 12.20
C PRO A 81 -16.56 -1.41 10.70
N THR A 82 -17.15 -2.40 10.05
CA THR A 82 -16.90 -2.73 8.64
C THR A 82 -17.13 -1.56 7.68
N GLN A 83 -18.07 -0.67 8.00
CA GLN A 83 -18.40 0.49 7.18
C GLN A 83 -17.23 1.47 7.05
N ASP A 84 -16.40 1.59 8.09
CA ASP A 84 -15.25 2.50 8.12
C ASP A 84 -14.01 1.91 7.42
N LEU A 85 -14.08 0.63 7.04
CA LEU A 85 -13.03 -0.08 6.30
C LEU A 85 -13.27 -0.09 4.79
N VAL A 86 -14.42 0.40 4.33
CA VAL A 86 -14.76 0.40 2.91
C VAL A 86 -13.84 1.35 2.15
N ALA A 87 -13.18 0.82 1.13
CA ALA A 87 -12.34 1.57 0.22
C ALA A 87 -12.55 1.11 -1.22
N LEU A 88 -12.46 2.04 -2.17
CA LEU A 88 -12.41 1.71 -3.59
C LEU A 88 -10.99 1.29 -3.98
N VAL A 89 -10.88 0.28 -4.86
CA VAL A 89 -9.58 -0.24 -5.30
C VAL A 89 -9.00 0.67 -6.39
N LYS A 90 -8.08 1.56 -5.98
CA LYS A 90 -7.49 2.60 -6.86
C LYS A 90 -6.08 2.27 -7.33
N ASN A 91 -5.27 1.67 -6.46
CA ASN A 91 -3.83 1.44 -6.71
C ASN A 91 -3.54 0.22 -7.58
N GLN A 92 -4.56 -0.36 -8.21
CA GLN A 92 -4.37 -1.45 -9.17
C GLN A 92 -3.94 -0.87 -10.51
N ARG A 93 -2.81 -1.38 -11.03
CA ARG A 93 -2.36 -1.03 -12.38
C ARG A 93 -3.31 -1.64 -13.41
N MET A 94 -3.62 -0.89 -14.45
CA MET A 94 -4.45 -1.35 -15.57
C MET A 94 -3.81 -2.47 -16.36
N GLN A 95 -2.47 -2.41 -16.47
CA GLN A 95 -1.66 -3.39 -17.15
C GLN A 95 -0.78 -4.07 -16.12
N GLY A 96 -0.65 -5.39 -16.25
CA GLY A 96 0.24 -6.20 -15.43
C GLY A 96 1.70 -5.81 -15.57
N GLY A 97 2.53 -6.36 -14.69
CA GLY A 97 3.99 -6.29 -14.85
C GLY A 97 4.47 -7.14 -16.02
N GLU A 98 5.73 -6.95 -16.41
CA GLU A 98 6.41 -7.89 -17.30
C GLU A 98 6.58 -9.25 -16.58
N GLU A 99 6.35 -10.35 -17.28
CA GLU A 99 6.71 -11.68 -16.78
C GLU A 99 8.22 -11.80 -16.67
N LEU A 100 8.69 -12.40 -15.56
CA LEU A 100 10.11 -12.54 -15.24
C LEU A 100 10.50 -14.00 -15.18
N GLY A 101 11.68 -14.32 -15.74
CA GLY A 101 12.30 -15.61 -15.57
C GLY A 101 12.87 -15.80 -14.16
N GLU A 102 13.12 -17.04 -13.76
CA GLU A 102 13.61 -17.34 -12.41
C GLU A 102 14.95 -16.66 -12.08
N GLU A 103 15.85 -16.53 -13.06
CA GLU A 103 17.14 -15.87 -12.87
C GLU A 103 16.97 -14.37 -12.60
N GLU A 104 16.04 -13.73 -13.33
CA GLU A 104 15.71 -12.33 -13.14
C GLU A 104 15.08 -12.09 -11.76
N ILE A 105 14.19 -12.99 -11.33
CA ILE A 105 13.60 -12.99 -9.98
C ILE A 105 14.71 -13.10 -8.93
N ARG A 106 15.58 -14.12 -9.01
CA ARG A 106 16.71 -14.30 -8.07
C ARG A 106 17.59 -13.05 -7.99
N LYS A 107 17.86 -12.41 -9.13
CA LYS A 107 18.67 -11.19 -9.18
C LYS A 107 17.97 -9.99 -8.53
N LEU A 108 16.66 -9.85 -8.73
CA LEU A 108 15.85 -8.81 -8.06
C LEU A 108 15.73 -9.06 -6.55
N GLU A 109 15.62 -10.31 -6.12
CA GLU A 109 15.67 -10.68 -4.70
C GLU A 109 17.01 -10.31 -4.08
N GLN A 110 18.14 -10.57 -4.76
CA GLN A 110 19.47 -10.17 -4.28
C GLN A 110 19.67 -8.65 -4.23
N LEU A 111 19.05 -7.91 -5.16
CA LEU A 111 19.04 -6.45 -5.15
C LEU A 111 18.23 -5.92 -3.96
N ASN A 112 17.06 -6.50 -3.72
CA ASN A 112 16.11 -6.10 -2.68
C ASN A 112 16.18 -7.01 -1.44
N HIS A 113 17.37 -7.50 -1.09
CA HIS A 113 17.51 -8.54 -0.07
C HIS A 113 16.91 -8.14 1.29
N LEU A 114 17.03 -6.89 1.73
CA LEU A 114 16.45 -6.44 3.00
C LEU A 114 14.92 -6.54 2.95
N ASP A 115 14.32 -6.05 1.86
CA ASP A 115 12.88 -6.12 1.62
C ASP A 115 12.38 -7.56 1.53
N VAL A 116 13.17 -8.48 0.93
CA VAL A 116 12.83 -9.91 0.87
C VAL A 116 12.82 -10.52 2.27
N HIS A 117 13.82 -10.23 3.10
CA HIS A 117 13.85 -10.71 4.49
C HIS A 117 12.70 -10.14 5.32
N LEU A 118 12.45 -8.84 5.19
CA LEU A 118 11.35 -8.12 5.84
C LEU A 118 9.99 -8.70 5.46
N TYR A 119 9.70 -8.81 4.16
CA TYR A 119 8.44 -9.35 3.66
C TYR A 119 8.22 -10.78 4.13
N ARG A 120 9.23 -11.65 4.02
CA ARG A 120 9.11 -13.05 4.47
C ARG A 120 8.84 -13.15 5.96
N HIS A 121 9.43 -12.29 6.79
CA HIS A 121 9.15 -12.25 8.23
C HIS A 121 7.69 -11.86 8.49
N PHE A 122 7.25 -10.72 7.96
CA PHE A 122 5.90 -10.22 8.24
C PHE A 122 4.80 -11.04 7.57
N ALA A 123 5.05 -11.66 6.41
CA ALA A 123 4.12 -12.63 5.81
C ALA A 123 3.90 -13.84 6.73
N ARG A 124 4.97 -14.39 7.34
CA ARG A 124 4.82 -15.48 8.33
C ARG A 124 4.07 -15.01 9.58
N LYS A 125 4.35 -13.81 10.10
CA LYS A 125 3.60 -13.25 11.23
C LYS A 125 2.13 -13.04 10.89
N PHE A 126 1.82 -12.55 9.70
CA PHE A 126 0.46 -12.37 9.22
C PHE A 126 -0.28 -13.70 9.15
N GLU A 127 0.36 -14.76 8.65
CA GLU A 127 -0.22 -16.11 8.68
C GLU A 127 -0.54 -16.58 10.10
N LEU A 128 0.35 -16.35 11.08
CA LEU A 128 0.10 -16.67 12.48
C LEU A 128 -1.07 -15.86 13.05
N LEU A 129 -1.14 -14.55 12.73
CA LEU A 129 -2.23 -13.67 13.14
C LEU A 129 -3.57 -14.13 12.58
N THR A 130 -3.63 -14.48 11.28
CA THR A 130 -4.86 -14.98 10.65
C THR A 130 -5.35 -16.30 11.26
N ARG A 131 -4.41 -17.16 11.67
CA ARG A 131 -4.74 -18.41 12.39
C ARG A 131 -5.27 -18.13 13.80
N ALA A 132 -4.62 -17.22 14.53
CA ALA A 132 -5.02 -16.84 15.88
C ALA A 132 -6.38 -16.14 15.90
N TYR A 133 -6.69 -15.32 14.89
CA TYR A 133 -8.00 -14.69 14.73
C TYR A 133 -9.12 -15.69 14.42
N GLY A 134 -8.78 -16.77 13.72
CA GLY A 134 -9.70 -17.79 13.24
C GLY A 134 -10.03 -17.58 11.77
N LYS A 135 -9.62 -18.53 10.92
CA LYS A 135 -9.75 -18.41 9.45
C LYS A 135 -11.19 -18.29 8.96
N THR A 136 -12.11 -19.06 9.54
CA THR A 136 -13.53 -19.01 9.16
C THR A 136 -14.13 -17.64 9.47
N ARG A 137 -13.93 -17.16 10.70
CA ARG A 137 -14.37 -15.82 11.12
C ARG A 137 -13.77 -14.72 10.24
N LEU A 138 -12.47 -14.79 9.96
CA LEU A 138 -11.79 -13.84 9.07
C LEU A 138 -12.47 -13.80 7.70
N GLN A 139 -12.76 -14.97 7.14
CA GLN A 139 -13.38 -15.07 5.82
C GLN A 139 -14.80 -14.49 5.80
N GLU A 140 -15.60 -14.76 6.84
CA GLU A 140 -16.95 -14.18 6.98
C GLU A 140 -16.91 -12.64 7.05
N GLU A 141 -15.99 -12.08 7.84
CA GLU A 141 -15.83 -10.62 7.95
C GLU A 141 -15.26 -9.99 6.67
N VAL A 142 -14.41 -10.71 5.93
CA VAL A 142 -13.95 -10.30 4.59
C VAL A 142 -15.09 -10.27 3.59
N GLU A 143 -15.97 -11.26 3.61
CA GLU A 143 -17.16 -11.30 2.74
C GLU A 143 -18.12 -10.15 3.08
N ALA A 144 -18.32 -9.85 4.36
CA ALA A 144 -19.08 -8.69 4.80
C ALA A 144 -18.46 -7.36 4.29
N LEU A 145 -17.13 -7.22 4.40
CA LEU A 145 -16.42 -6.05 3.87
C LEU A 145 -16.57 -5.92 2.34
N ARG A 146 -16.44 -7.02 1.61
CA ARG A 146 -16.63 -7.03 0.15
C ARG A 146 -18.06 -6.69 -0.25
N ALA A 147 -19.06 -7.21 0.46
CA ALA A 147 -20.46 -6.89 0.22
C ALA A 147 -20.74 -5.40 0.47
N ALA A 148 -20.27 -4.84 1.58
CA ALA A 148 -20.39 -3.41 1.89
C ALA A 148 -19.70 -2.55 0.83
N ARG A 149 -18.49 -2.94 0.38
CA ARG A 149 -17.79 -2.26 -0.72
C ARG A 149 -18.59 -2.32 -2.02
N SER A 150 -19.15 -3.47 -2.38
CA SER A 150 -19.95 -3.63 -3.60
C SER A 150 -21.15 -2.68 -3.61
N GLN A 151 -21.86 -2.56 -2.49
CA GLN A 151 -23.00 -1.63 -2.38
C GLN A 151 -22.59 -0.18 -2.67
N TRP A 152 -21.43 0.25 -2.15
CA TRP A 152 -20.90 1.58 -2.42
C TRP A 152 -20.39 1.73 -3.86
N VAL A 153 -19.81 0.69 -4.45
CA VAL A 153 -19.41 0.72 -5.87
C VAL A 153 -20.64 0.87 -6.76
N ASP A 154 -21.67 0.05 -6.55
CA ASP A 154 -22.88 0.04 -7.37
C ASP A 154 -23.65 1.35 -7.26
N TYR A 155 -23.64 1.97 -6.08
CA TYR A 155 -24.26 3.27 -5.86
C TYR A 155 -23.40 4.42 -6.42
N CYS A 156 -22.11 4.46 -6.10
CA CYS A 156 -21.28 5.64 -6.37
C CYS A 156 -20.60 5.66 -7.75
N VAL A 157 -20.29 4.51 -8.35
CA VAL A 157 -19.41 4.43 -9.52
C VAL A 157 -20.21 4.26 -10.81
N GLU A 158 -20.24 5.31 -11.63
CA GLU A 158 -20.85 5.26 -12.96
C GLU A 158 -19.93 4.58 -13.99
N ASP A 159 -18.62 4.84 -13.90
CA ASP A 159 -17.64 4.29 -14.83
C ASP A 159 -16.25 4.23 -14.18
N VAL A 160 -15.51 3.16 -14.50
CA VAL A 160 -14.10 3.02 -14.13
C VAL A 160 -13.26 3.55 -15.28
N VAL A 161 -12.56 4.64 -15.03
CA VAL A 161 -11.81 5.39 -16.04
C VAL A 161 -10.33 5.38 -15.74
N ALA A 162 -9.53 5.88 -16.68
CA ALA A 162 -8.12 6.10 -16.38
C ALA A 162 -7.89 7.15 -15.30
N GLY A 163 -6.91 6.93 -14.42
CA GLY A 163 -6.64 7.77 -13.27
C GLY A 163 -6.38 9.24 -13.64
N ARG A 164 -5.84 9.51 -14.82
CA ARG A 164 -5.64 10.87 -15.36
C ARG A 164 -6.72 11.34 -16.35
N SER A 165 -7.80 10.58 -16.50
CA SER A 165 -8.91 10.92 -17.40
C SER A 165 -9.53 12.26 -17.03
N ARG A 166 -10.05 12.98 -18.03
CA ARG A 166 -10.86 14.19 -17.80
C ARG A 166 -12.24 13.88 -17.23
N LYS A 167 -12.66 12.60 -17.28
CA LYS A 167 -13.95 12.12 -16.79
C LYS A 167 -14.02 11.95 -15.27
N THR A 168 -12.88 12.00 -14.57
CA THR A 168 -12.85 11.92 -13.11
C THR A 168 -12.51 13.27 -12.49
N SER A 169 -13.20 13.60 -11.40
CA SER A 169 -12.94 14.81 -10.60
C SER A 169 -11.64 14.69 -9.79
N PHE A 170 -11.21 13.47 -9.49
CA PHE A 170 -10.05 13.19 -8.63
C PHE A 170 -8.96 12.50 -9.45
N LYS A 171 -8.11 13.31 -10.10
CA LYS A 171 -7.04 12.78 -10.95
C LYS A 171 -5.92 12.16 -10.13
N GLU A 172 -5.60 10.92 -10.47
CA GLU A 172 -4.48 10.19 -9.89
C GLU A 172 -3.13 10.70 -10.40
N TYR A 173 -2.10 10.47 -9.58
CA TYR A 173 -0.74 10.79 -9.99
C TYR A 173 -0.32 10.00 -11.23
N SER A 174 -0.72 8.74 -11.36
CA SER A 174 -0.40 7.91 -12.53
C SER A 174 -1.60 7.80 -13.48
N GLY A 175 -1.34 7.80 -14.79
CA GLY A 175 -2.37 7.47 -15.79
C GLY A 175 -2.63 5.95 -15.91
N ASN A 176 -1.76 5.13 -15.31
CA ASN A 176 -1.76 3.67 -15.45
C ASN A 176 -2.52 2.95 -14.32
N VAL A 177 -3.24 3.70 -13.49
CA VAL A 177 -4.08 3.19 -12.40
C VAL A 177 -5.52 3.64 -12.64
N TRP A 178 -6.46 2.99 -11.98
CA TRP A 178 -7.88 3.32 -12.13
C TRP A 178 -8.26 4.60 -11.39
N GLY A 179 -9.24 5.31 -11.96
CA GLY A 179 -10.00 6.38 -11.32
C GLY A 179 -11.49 6.14 -11.53
N PHE A 180 -12.33 6.94 -10.89
CA PHE A 180 -13.78 6.74 -10.92
C PHE A 180 -14.50 7.99 -11.41
N ARG A 181 -15.46 7.78 -12.31
CA ARG A 181 -16.52 8.74 -12.60
C ARG A 181 -17.70 8.43 -11.70
N LEU A 182 -18.12 9.42 -10.92
CA LEU A 182 -19.15 9.24 -9.90
C LEU A 182 -20.55 9.42 -10.49
N ALA A 183 -21.48 8.53 -10.12
CA ALA A 183 -22.91 8.66 -10.44
C ALA A 183 -23.59 9.72 -9.56
N HIS A 184 -23.14 9.83 -8.30
CA HIS A 184 -23.66 10.75 -7.28
C HIS A 184 -22.55 11.63 -6.70
N PRO A 185 -21.96 12.57 -7.47
CA PRO A 185 -20.88 13.43 -7.00
C PRO A 185 -21.27 14.38 -5.86
N GLU A 186 -22.56 14.65 -5.67
CA GLU A 186 -23.12 15.41 -4.57
C GLU A 186 -23.14 14.64 -3.23
N ASN A 187 -23.07 13.31 -3.28
CA ASN A 187 -23.03 12.49 -2.09
C ASN A 187 -21.60 12.51 -1.50
N ARG A 188 -21.47 13.03 -0.27
CA ARG A 188 -20.16 13.19 0.39
C ARG A 188 -19.39 11.89 0.54
N THR A 189 -20.06 10.77 0.79
CA THR A 189 -19.40 9.47 0.91
C THR A 189 -18.88 8.98 -0.44
N CYS A 190 -19.66 9.15 -1.51
CA CYS A 190 -19.19 8.85 -2.87
C CYS A 190 -17.99 9.72 -3.25
N GLU A 191 -18.04 11.02 -2.90
CA GLU A 191 -16.92 11.92 -3.11
C GLU A 191 -15.66 11.45 -2.36
N SER A 192 -15.78 11.16 -1.06
CA SER A 192 -14.64 10.79 -0.21
C SER A 192 -14.03 9.45 -0.60
N LEU A 193 -14.85 8.47 -0.99
CA LEU A 193 -14.39 7.17 -1.47
C LEU A 193 -13.56 7.30 -2.77
N ALA A 194 -13.81 8.32 -3.58
CA ALA A 194 -13.08 8.57 -4.81
C ALA A 194 -11.90 9.54 -4.66
N TRP A 195 -11.69 10.16 -3.49
CA TRP A 195 -10.58 11.09 -3.27
C TRP A 195 -9.23 10.45 -3.56
N THR A 196 -8.35 11.21 -4.21
CA THR A 196 -6.93 10.85 -4.32
C THR A 196 -6.22 11.17 -3.01
N THR A 197 -5.06 10.55 -2.78
CA THR A 197 -4.20 10.89 -1.64
C THR A 197 -3.95 12.39 -1.51
N ARG A 198 -3.74 13.08 -2.65
CA ARG A 198 -3.58 14.54 -2.67
C ARG A 198 -4.83 15.27 -2.17
N ARG A 199 -6.01 14.91 -2.69
CA ARG A 199 -7.28 15.53 -2.28
C ARG A 199 -7.57 15.28 -0.80
N PHE A 200 -7.30 14.07 -0.31
CA PHE A 200 -7.42 13.73 1.11
C PHE A 200 -6.51 14.61 1.98
N PHE A 201 -5.24 14.79 1.61
CA PHE A 201 -4.34 15.66 2.37
C PHE A 201 -4.73 17.13 2.32
N GLU A 202 -5.26 17.62 1.19
CA GLU A 202 -5.81 18.98 1.10
C GLU A 202 -7.00 19.15 2.07
N TYR A 203 -7.90 18.17 2.15
CA TYR A 203 -9.00 18.17 3.13
C TYR A 203 -8.48 18.12 4.57
N PHE A 204 -7.56 17.19 4.86
CA PHE A 204 -7.06 16.96 6.20
C PHE A 204 -6.29 18.16 6.77
N ARG A 205 -5.51 18.88 5.94
CA ARG A 205 -4.81 20.10 6.38
C ARG A 205 -5.77 21.18 6.84
N VAL A 206 -6.83 21.44 6.08
CA VAL A 206 -7.86 22.42 6.46
C VAL A 206 -8.53 22.02 7.78
N PHE A 207 -8.81 20.73 7.96
CA PHE A 207 -9.36 20.21 9.20
C PHE A 207 -8.41 20.42 10.40
N GLN A 208 -7.11 20.13 10.22
CA GLN A 208 -6.11 20.35 11.27
C GLN A 208 -5.95 21.83 11.63
N ASP A 209 -5.97 22.73 10.65
CA ASP A 209 -5.86 24.17 10.90
C ASP A 209 -7.08 24.69 11.69
N GLY A 210 -8.28 24.16 11.41
CA GLY A 210 -9.49 24.46 12.18
C GLY A 210 -9.43 24.00 13.64
N LEU A 211 -8.91 22.79 13.89
CA LEU A 211 -8.72 22.31 15.27
C LEU A 211 -7.74 23.21 16.05
N ARG A 212 -6.70 23.71 15.39
CA ARG A 212 -5.70 24.59 16.02
C ARG A 212 -6.25 25.99 16.31
N SER A 213 -7.24 26.47 15.55
CA SER A 213 -7.91 27.74 15.87
C SER A 213 -8.86 27.58 17.06
N ASP A 214 -9.54 26.44 17.18
CA ASP A 214 -10.49 26.18 18.26
C ASP A 214 -9.79 25.90 19.61
N GLU A 215 -8.55 25.37 19.60
CA GLU A 215 -7.71 25.19 20.79
C GLU A 215 -7.02 26.48 21.26
N ALA A 216 -7.03 27.54 20.43
CA ALA A 216 -6.43 28.83 20.74
C ALA A 216 -7.42 29.85 21.35
N GLU A 217 -8.69 29.47 21.52
CA GLU A 217 -9.77 30.21 22.20
C GLU A 217 -10.09 29.61 23.58
#